data_AF-A0A352PZ63-F1
#
_entry.id   AF-A0A352PZ63-F1
#
_cell.length_a   1.000
_cell.length_b   1.000
_cell.length_c   1.000
_cell.angle_alpha   90.00
_cell.angle_beta   90.00
_cell.angle_gamma   90.00
#
_symmetry.space_group_name_H-M   'P 1'
#
loop_
_entity.id
_entity.type
_entity.pdbx_description
1 polymer ?
#
loop_
_entity_poly.entity_id
_entity_poly.type
_entity_poly.pdbx_seq_one_letter_code
_entity_poly.pdbx_strand_id
1 'polypeptide(L)' 'MTPISFSWPRGKAAALTSSWDDGTIHDRKLVSILNRWGLKGTWNLNSGTLGLTAAQSGWQDYIDASEGKDLYAGHGVA' A
#
# COMPACT_ATOMS: atom_id res chain seq x y z
N MET A 1 40.86 -13.59 8.54
CA MET A 1 39.59 -13.41 9.29
C MET A 1 38.45 -13.38 8.30
N THR A 2 37.45 -14.25 8.45
CA THR A 2 36.25 -14.22 7.61
C THR A 2 35.24 -13.24 8.22
N PRO A 3 34.72 -12.26 7.47
CA PRO A 3 33.74 -11.32 8.01
C PRO A 3 32.44 -12.04 8.37
N ILE A 4 31.80 -11.63 9.48
CA ILE A 4 30.43 -12.02 9.80
C ILE A 4 29.50 -11.29 8.83
N SER A 5 28.62 -12.03 8.15
CA SER A 5 27.60 -11.48 7.25
C SER A 5 26.21 -11.65 7.86
N PHE A 6 25.51 -10.54 8.08
CA PHE A 6 24.11 -10.55 8.50
C PHE A 6 23.21 -10.67 7.28
N SER A 7 22.25 -11.59 7.33
CA SER A 7 21.27 -11.78 6.26
C SER A 7 19.87 -11.93 6.84
N TRP A 8 18.89 -11.49 6.06
CA TRP A 8 17.47 -11.72 6.32
C TRP A 8 17.12 -13.20 6.07
N PRO A 9 15.96 -13.67 6.57
CA PRO A 9 15.52 -15.04 6.34
C PRO A 9 15.67 -15.47 4.87
N ARG A 10 16.15 -16.70 4.68
CA ARG A 10 16.50 -17.26 3.36
C ARG A 10 17.69 -16.58 2.67
N GLY A 11 18.63 -16.03 3.45
CA GLY A 11 19.89 -15.47 2.93
C GLY A 11 19.70 -14.20 2.12
N LYS A 12 18.62 -13.44 2.35
CA LYS A 12 18.34 -12.21 1.60
C LYS A 12 19.23 -11.07 2.11
N ALA A 13 19.74 -10.26 1.19
CA ALA A 13 20.61 -9.13 1.51
C ALA A 13 19.86 -7.93 2.12
N ALA A 14 18.58 -7.79 1.82
CA ALA A 14 17.74 -6.70 2.31
C ALA A 14 16.28 -7.15 2.49
N ALA A 15 15.56 -6.40 3.29
CA ALA A 15 14.10 -6.42 3.37
C ALA A 15 13.56 -5.04 2.98
N LEU A 16 12.41 -5.02 2.32
CA LEU A 16 11.71 -3.79 1.92
C LEU A 16 10.33 -3.81 2.57
N THR A 17 9.94 -2.67 3.13
CA THR A 17 8.56 -2.39 3.51
C THR A 17 8.12 -1.14 2.78
N SER A 18 6.85 -1.07 2.40
CA SER A 18 6.27 0.07 1.69
C SER A 18 4.90 0.35 2.29
N SER A 19 4.69 1.59 2.71
CA SER A 19 3.43 2.08 3.26
C SER A 19 2.95 3.30 2.49
N TRP A 20 1.64 3.43 2.38
CA TRP A 20 0.96 4.50 1.64
C TRP A 20 -0.22 5.01 2.46
N ASP A 21 -0.50 6.30 2.37
CA ASP A 21 -1.50 6.97 3.20
C ASP A 21 -2.74 7.39 2.38
N ASP A 22 -3.74 7.87 3.09
CA ASP A 22 -4.91 8.63 2.62
C ASP A 22 -5.99 7.84 1.87
N GLY A 23 -5.65 6.79 1.12
CA GLY A 23 -6.65 6.01 0.38
C GLY A 23 -7.20 6.75 -0.84
N THR A 24 -6.34 7.45 -1.59
CA THR A 24 -6.77 8.18 -2.79
C THR A 24 -7.10 7.24 -3.95
N ILE A 25 -7.83 7.72 -4.96
CA ILE A 25 -8.13 6.92 -6.17
C ILE A 25 -6.88 6.39 -6.92
N HIS A 26 -5.70 6.95 -6.64
CA HIS A 26 -4.43 6.52 -7.24
C HIS A 26 -3.97 5.15 -6.74
N ASP A 27 -4.47 4.69 -5.60
CA ASP A 27 -4.17 3.37 -5.05
C ASP A 27 -4.53 2.25 -6.03
N ARG A 28 -5.60 2.40 -6.82
CA ARG A 28 -5.98 1.46 -7.88
C ARG A 28 -4.81 1.16 -8.82
N LYS A 29 -4.09 2.21 -9.23
CA LYS A 29 -2.93 2.07 -10.12
C LYS A 29 -1.75 1.49 -9.37
N LEU A 30 -1.47 1.98 -8.16
CA LEU A 30 -0.34 1.53 -7.37
C LEU A 30 -0.44 0.04 -7.00
N VAL A 31 -1.59 -0.42 -6.52
CA VAL A 31 -1.89 -1.85 -6.26
C VAL A 31 -1.62 -2.67 -7.52
N SER A 32 -2.11 -2.22 -8.68
CA SER A 32 -1.88 -2.94 -9.95
C SER A 32 -0.39 -3.10 -10.28
N ILE A 33 0.44 -2.12 -9.93
CA ILE A 33 1.89 -2.15 -10.11
C ILE A 33 2.51 -3.13 -9.12
N LEU A 34 2.18 -3.04 -7.83
CA LEU A 34 2.74 -3.95 -6.82
C LEU A 34 2.40 -5.41 -7.13
N ASN A 35 1.15 -5.69 -7.50
CA ASN A 35 0.70 -7.02 -7.90
C ASN A 35 1.46 -7.57 -9.10
N ARG A 36 1.68 -6.75 -10.14
CA ARG A 36 2.46 -7.14 -11.33
C ARG A 36 3.88 -7.59 -10.97
N TRP A 37 4.49 -6.94 -9.98
CA TRP A 37 5.88 -7.21 -9.58
C TRP A 37 6.00 -8.16 -8.38
N GLY A 38 4.89 -8.69 -7.86
CA GLY A 38 4.87 -9.56 -6.69
C GLY A 38 5.29 -8.84 -5.40
N LEU A 39 5.14 -7.52 -5.35
CA LEU A 39 5.43 -6.69 -4.18
C LEU A 39 4.17 -6.52 -3.32
N LYS A 40 4.39 -6.18 -2.05
CA LYS A 40 3.31 -5.89 -1.10
C LYS A 40 3.47 -4.49 -0.54
N GLY A 41 2.35 -3.81 -0.33
CA GLY A 41 2.26 -2.56 0.43
C GLY A 41 1.33 -2.71 1.64
N THR A 42 1.35 -1.71 2.50
CA THR A 42 0.38 -1.50 3.58
C THR A 42 -0.25 -0.11 3.41
N TRP A 43 -1.56 -0.02 3.50
CA TRP A 43 -2.29 1.25 3.35
C TRP A 43 -2.87 1.70 4.68
N ASN A 44 -2.51 2.91 5.10
CA ASN A 44 -3.04 3.57 6.29
C ASN A 44 -4.23 4.44 5.87
N LEU A 45 -5.44 3.92 6.03
CA LEU A 45 -6.64 4.53 5.47
C LEU A 45 -7.30 5.48 6.48
N ASN A 46 -7.61 6.69 6.03
CA ASN A 46 -8.43 7.61 6.81
C ASN A 46 -9.92 7.34 6.56
N SER A 47 -10.61 6.73 7.54
CA SER A 47 -12.03 6.41 7.41
C SER A 47 -12.92 7.64 7.18
N GLY A 48 -12.46 8.84 7.57
CA GLY A 48 -13.17 10.10 7.35
C GLY A 48 -13.08 10.64 5.92
N THR A 49 -12.17 10.13 5.09
CA THR A 49 -11.99 10.57 3.69
C THR A 49 -12.51 9.58 2.66
N LEU A 50 -12.81 8.34 3.04
CA LEU A 50 -13.31 7.32 2.11
C LEU A 50 -14.59 7.78 1.41
N GLY A 51 -14.62 7.62 0.09
CA GLY A 51 -15.74 8.02 -0.77
C GLY A 51 -15.87 9.53 -1.01
N LEU A 52 -14.99 10.37 -0.43
CA LEU A 52 -15.00 11.80 -0.73
C LEU A 52 -14.55 12.05 -2.17
N THR A 53 -15.29 12.92 -2.84
CA THR A 53 -14.89 13.50 -4.12
C THR A 53 -13.95 14.69 -3.93
N ALA A 54 -13.25 15.10 -4.98
CA ALA A 54 -12.40 16.28 -4.98
C ALA A 54 -13.14 17.56 -4.56
N ALA A 55 -14.45 17.64 -4.86
CA ALA A 55 -15.29 18.75 -4.42
C ALA A 55 -15.51 18.76 -2.90
N GLN A 56 -15.57 17.58 -2.26
CA GLN A 56 -15.78 17.44 -0.82
C GLN A 56 -14.48 17.51 -0.01
N SER A 57 -13.40 16.94 -0.54
CA SER A 57 -12.07 16.98 0.09
C SER A 57 -11.32 18.30 -0.17
N GLY A 58 -11.71 19.03 -1.21
CA GLY A 58 -11.06 20.25 -1.67
C GLY A 58 -9.85 20.02 -2.59
N TRP A 59 -9.49 18.77 -2.92
CA TRP A 59 -8.30 18.49 -3.73
C TRP A 59 -8.31 17.19 -4.53
N GLN A 60 -8.87 16.09 -4.02
CA GLN A 60 -8.75 14.76 -4.66
C GLN A 60 -9.94 13.83 -4.35
N ASP A 61 -10.25 12.92 -5.28
CA ASP A 61 -11.13 11.79 -5.02
C ASP A 61 -10.43 10.70 -4.20
N TYR A 62 -11.20 10.04 -3.34
CA TYR A 62 -10.80 8.93 -2.49
C TYR A 62 -11.48 7.63 -2.93
N ILE A 63 -10.86 6.49 -2.58
CA ILE A 63 -11.49 5.19 -2.80
C ILE A 63 -12.76 5.06 -1.97
N ASP A 64 -13.71 4.27 -2.46
CA ASP A 64 -14.91 3.96 -1.70
C ASP A 64 -14.60 2.88 -0.64
N ALA A 65 -15.27 2.94 0.51
CA ALA A 65 -15.08 1.93 1.55
C ALA A 65 -15.44 0.51 1.05
N SER A 66 -16.38 0.39 0.10
CA SER A 66 -16.83 -0.89 -0.46
C SER A 66 -15.78 -1.58 -1.33
N GLU A 67 -14.90 -0.84 -2.01
CA GLU A 67 -13.86 -1.45 -2.86
C GLU A 67 -12.62 -1.84 -2.06
N GLY A 68 -12.41 -1.29 -0.86
CA GLY A 68 -11.17 -1.45 -0.09
C GLY A 68 -10.78 -2.91 0.15
N LYS A 69 -11.75 -3.79 0.45
CA LYS A 69 -11.48 -5.22 0.67
C LYS A 69 -10.88 -5.90 -0.56
N ASP A 70 -11.44 -5.63 -1.73
CA ASP A 70 -11.04 -6.28 -2.97
C ASP A 70 -9.80 -5.61 -3.57
N LEU A 71 -9.73 -4.28 -3.48
CA LEU A 71 -8.60 -3.48 -3.94
C LEU A 71 -7.31 -3.87 -3.21
N TYR A 72 -7.33 -4.00 -1.88
CA TYR A 72 -6.14 -4.29 -1.09
C TYR A 72 -5.95 -5.79 -0.81
N ALA A 73 -6.58 -6.68 -1.58
CA ALA A 73 -6.44 -8.12 -1.37
C ALA A 73 -4.96 -8.57 -1.49
N GLY A 74 -4.45 -9.23 -0.44
CA GLY A 74 -3.05 -9.68 -0.37
C GLY A 74 -2.05 -8.62 0.14
N HIS A 75 -2.55 -7.42 0.46
CA HIS A 75 -1.83 -6.31 1.06
C HIS A 75 -2.24 -6.08 2.52
N GLY A 76 -1.51 -5.21 3.23
CA GLY A 76 -1.88 -4.75 4.56
C GLY A 76 -2.84 -3.55 4.48
N VAL A 77 -3.76 -3.48 5.44
CA VAL A 77 -4.59 -2.29 5.70
C VAL A 77 -4.45 -1.96 7.18
N ALA A 78 -4.16 -0.69 7.48
CA ALA A 78 -3.94 -0.15 8.81
C ALA A 78 -4.94 0.98 9.10
#